data_AF-A0A0I9SJV6-F1
#
_entry.id   AF-A0A0I9SJV6-F1
#
_cell.length_a   1.000
_cell.length_b   1.000
_cell.length_c   1.000
_cell.angle_alpha   90.00
_cell.angle_beta   90.00
_cell.angle_gamma   90.00
#
_symmetry.space_group_name_H-M   'P 1'
#
loop_
_entity.id
_entity.type
_entity.pdbx_description
1 polymer ?
#
loop_
_entity_poly.entity_id
_entity_poly.type
_entity_poly.pdbx_seq_one_letter_code
_entity_poly.pdbx_strand_id
1 'polypeptide(L)'
;MDLQIDDFYKDAAGGLLMLYQAFPRKVSLYVEDLIGREEPDEFGLPSKRHQSCLGALLWLAEEGYLRYESTIHFQALDQAVLTEKGFVRLSRAVPGQIADDLSLPPSVLRIQASLAHQLREALKRANSERIAQLARLMFESQSGAPLHPSLHGQAT
;
A
#
# COMPACT_ATOMS: atom_id res chain seq x y z
N MET A 1 5.96 -17.21 -8.88
CA MET A 1 5.04 -16.06 -8.86
C MET A 1 5.30 -15.26 -10.13
N ASP A 2 4.30 -14.58 -10.69
CA ASP A 2 4.50 -13.74 -11.89
C ASP A 2 5.23 -12.46 -11.47
N LEU A 3 6.44 -12.23 -12.00
CA LEU A 3 7.32 -11.11 -11.65
C LEU A 3 6.60 -9.76 -11.80
N GLN A 4 5.71 -9.62 -12.79
CA GLN A 4 4.96 -8.39 -13.02
C GLN A 4 4.01 -8.08 -11.87
N ILE A 5 3.41 -9.12 -11.29
CA ILE A 5 2.48 -8.98 -10.16
C ILE A 5 3.24 -8.66 -8.86
N ASP A 6 4.45 -9.19 -8.69
CA ASP A 6 5.31 -8.85 -7.55
C ASP A 6 5.77 -7.39 -7.60
N ASP A 7 6.13 -6.92 -8.79
CA ASP A 7 6.47 -5.51 -9.01
C ASP A 7 5.27 -4.61 -8.76
N PHE A 8 4.07 -4.99 -9.22
CA PHE A 8 2.83 -4.28 -8.91
C PHE A 8 2.61 -4.15 -7.39
N TYR A 9 2.78 -5.23 -6.62
CA TYR A 9 2.62 -5.17 -5.17
C TYR A 9 3.64 -4.25 -4.50
N LYS A 10 4.88 -4.24 -4.98
CA LYS A 10 5.93 -3.33 -4.49
C LYS A 10 5.61 -1.88 -4.81
N ASP A 11 5.23 -1.58 -6.04
CA ASP A 11 4.87 -0.23 -6.49
C ASP A 11 3.69 0.33 -5.72
N ALA A 12 2.63 -0.47 -5.59
CA ALA A 12 1.44 -0.08 -4.87
C ALA A 12 1.74 0.16 -3.38
N ALA A 13 2.49 -0.75 -2.74
CA ALA A 13 2.89 -0.61 -1.34
C ALA A 13 3.75 0.64 -1.13
N GLY A 14 4.77 0.85 -1.98
CA GLY A 14 5.68 1.98 -1.89
C GLY A 14 4.95 3.31 -2.06
N GLY A 15 4.15 3.45 -3.13
CA GLY A 15 3.43 4.69 -3.43
C GLY A 15 2.44 5.07 -2.33
N LEU A 16 1.62 4.10 -1.89
CA LEU A 16 0.67 4.33 -0.80
C LEU A 16 1.36 4.65 0.53
N LEU A 17 2.48 3.99 0.82
CA LEU A 17 3.24 4.24 2.05
C LEU A 17 3.91 5.62 2.04
N MET A 18 4.41 6.10 0.90
CA MET A 18 4.92 7.47 0.78
C MET A 18 3.81 8.50 1.05
N LEU A 19 2.62 8.31 0.48
CA LEU A 19 1.48 9.19 0.73
C LEU A 19 1.00 9.11 2.19
N TYR A 20 1.03 7.93 2.81
CA TYR A 20 0.69 7.76 4.23
C TYR A 20 1.59 8.58 5.15
N GLN A 21 2.88 8.68 4.82
CA GLN A 21 3.85 9.48 5.58
C GLN A 21 3.65 10.98 5.41
N ALA A 22 3.12 11.42 4.27
CA ALA A 22 2.88 12.83 3.98
C ALA A 22 1.47 13.32 4.36
N PHE A 23 0.52 12.41 4.53
CA PHE A 23 -0.88 12.70 4.81
C PHE A 23 -1.06 13.64 6.02
N PRO A 24 -1.96 14.64 5.97
CA PRO A 24 -2.94 14.92 4.91
C PRO A 24 -2.43 15.88 3.82
N ARG A 25 -1.11 16.15 3.75
CA ARG A 25 -0.56 17.04 2.74
C ARG A 25 -0.58 16.37 1.37
N LYS A 26 -0.81 17.19 0.34
CA LYS A 26 -0.60 16.82 -1.05
C LYS A 26 0.88 16.89 -1.37
N VAL A 27 1.39 15.89 -2.08
CA VAL A 27 2.81 15.79 -2.50
C VAL A 27 2.89 15.24 -3.92
N SER A 28 3.97 15.55 -4.63
CA SER A 28 4.27 14.87 -5.88
C SER A 28 4.86 13.49 -5.57
N LEU A 29 4.41 12.46 -6.29
CA LEU A 29 4.88 11.08 -6.15
C LEU A 29 5.59 10.65 -7.44
N TYR A 30 6.92 10.67 -7.40
CA TYR A 30 7.76 10.33 -8.55
C TYR A 30 7.97 8.82 -8.65
N VAL A 31 7.93 8.31 -9.88
CA VAL A 31 8.21 6.89 -10.16
C VAL A 31 9.65 6.53 -9.78
N GLU A 32 10.61 7.44 -10.00
CA GLU A 32 12.02 7.18 -9.67
C GLU A 32 12.28 6.99 -8.16
N ASP A 33 11.43 7.57 -7.30
CA ASP A 33 11.52 7.36 -5.84
C ASP A 33 11.09 5.95 -5.42
N LEU A 34 10.32 5.26 -6.27
CA LEU A 34 9.78 3.92 -6.01
C LEU A 34 10.66 2.81 -6.59
N ILE A 35 11.12 3.00 -7.84
CA ILE A 35 11.81 1.95 -8.60
C ILE A 35 13.28 2.27 -8.87
N GLY A 36 13.74 3.47 -8.49
CA GLY A 36 15.04 4.00 -8.88
C GLY A 36 15.00 4.63 -10.27
N ARG A 37 16.14 5.15 -10.71
CA ARG A 37 16.29 5.71 -12.06
C ARG A 37 16.35 4.59 -13.08
N GLU A 38 15.49 4.69 -14.08
CA GLU A 38 15.47 3.82 -15.25
C GLU A 38 15.95 4.61 -16.46
N GLU A 39 16.87 4.03 -17.22
CA GLU A 39 17.33 4.64 -18.48
C GLU A 39 16.19 4.56 -19.52
N PRO A 40 15.88 5.68 -20.20
CA PRO A 40 14.97 5.64 -21.34
C PRO A 40 15.49 4.71 -22.44
N ASP A 41 14.58 4.23 -23.29
CA ASP A 41 14.99 3.46 -24.46
C ASP A 41 15.67 4.33 -25.54
N GLU A 42 16.07 3.71 -26.64
CA GLU A 42 16.74 4.38 -27.76
C GLU A 42 15.93 5.50 -28.42
N PHE A 43 14.62 5.57 -28.14
CA PHE A 43 13.71 6.61 -28.61
C PHE A 43 13.36 7.64 -27.52
N GLY A 44 13.98 7.54 -26.35
CA GLY A 44 13.70 8.39 -25.20
C GLY A 44 12.37 8.06 -24.50
N LEU A 45 11.78 6.89 -24.75
CA LEU A 45 10.54 6.48 -24.10
C LEU A 45 10.84 5.83 -22.72
N PRO A 46 9.93 5.98 -21.74
CA PRO A 46 10.11 5.34 -20.45
C PRO A 46 10.19 3.82 -20.57
N SER A 47 11.05 3.18 -19.78
CA SER A 47 11.19 1.71 -19.75
C SER A 47 9.87 1.03 -19.39
N LYS A 48 9.72 -0.26 -19.73
CA LYS A 48 8.53 -1.04 -19.33
C LYS A 48 8.32 -1.03 -17.82
N ARG A 49 9.40 -1.08 -17.02
CA ARG A 49 9.32 -1.07 -15.56
C ARG A 49 8.77 0.26 -15.05
N HIS A 50 9.23 1.36 -15.64
CA HIS A 50 8.75 2.72 -15.36
C HIS A 50 7.26 2.86 -15.70
N GLN A 51 6.86 2.42 -16.90
CA GLN A 51 5.47 2.44 -17.34
C GLN A 51 4.57 1.61 -16.42
N SER A 52 5.00 0.41 -16.02
CA SER A 52 4.25 -0.44 -15.09
C SER A 52 4.07 0.21 -13.71
N CYS A 53 5.10 0.88 -13.18
CA CYS A 53 5.01 1.59 -11.90
C CYS A 53 4.00 2.74 -11.98
N LEU A 54 4.11 3.60 -13.01
CA LEU A 54 3.15 4.67 -13.21
C LEU A 54 1.73 4.12 -13.39
N GLY A 55 1.57 3.04 -14.16
CA GLY A 55 0.30 2.34 -14.34
C GLY A 55 -0.29 1.84 -13.03
N ALA A 56 0.53 1.28 -12.13
CA ALA A 56 0.08 0.86 -10.81
C ALA A 56 -0.45 2.05 -9.96
N LEU A 57 0.24 3.19 -10.00
CA LEU A 57 -0.19 4.40 -9.29
C LEU A 57 -1.50 4.97 -9.85
N LEU A 58 -1.65 4.98 -11.18
CA LEU A 58 -2.88 5.41 -11.84
C LEU A 58 -4.04 4.47 -11.52
N TRP A 59 -3.81 3.16 -11.57
CA TRP A 59 -4.81 2.16 -11.18
C TRP A 59 -5.25 2.33 -9.72
N LEU A 60 -4.32 2.59 -8.80
CA LEU A 60 -4.66 2.89 -7.40
C LEU A 60 -5.55 4.14 -7.26
N ALA A 61 -5.37 5.14 -8.14
CA ALA A 61 -6.21 6.33 -8.17
C ALA A 61 -7.62 6.00 -8.66
N GLU A 62 -7.73 5.22 -9.75
CA GLU A 62 -9.01 4.77 -10.33
C GLU A 62 -9.81 3.93 -9.32
N GLU A 63 -9.12 3.06 -8.57
CA GLU A 63 -9.71 2.27 -7.48
C GLU A 63 -9.96 3.08 -6.20
N GLY A 64 -9.63 4.37 -6.19
CA GLY A 64 -9.92 5.29 -5.12
C GLY A 64 -9.08 5.09 -3.87
N TYR A 65 -7.87 4.51 -3.95
CA TYR A 65 -6.92 4.45 -2.83
C TYR A 65 -6.18 5.78 -2.61
N LEU A 66 -5.96 6.51 -3.69
CA LEU A 66 -5.36 7.84 -3.68
C LEU A 66 -6.13 8.76 -4.63
N ARG A 67 -5.89 10.06 -4.53
CA ARG A 67 -6.33 11.06 -5.52
C ARG A 67 -5.17 11.97 -5.85
N TYR A 68 -5.14 12.51 -7.05
CA TYR A 68 -4.10 13.41 -7.55
C TYR A 68 -4.74 14.43 -8.50
N GLU A 69 -4.03 15.53 -8.83
CA GLU A 69 -4.58 16.57 -9.70
C GLU A 69 -4.22 16.37 -11.18
N SER A 70 -2.96 16.03 -11.46
CA SER A 70 -2.45 15.82 -12.81
C SER A 70 -1.21 14.93 -12.79
N THR A 71 -0.77 14.46 -13.96
CA THR A 71 0.53 13.79 -14.09
C THR A 71 1.61 14.81 -14.51
N ILE A 72 2.83 14.62 -13.99
CA ILE A 72 4.01 15.33 -14.49
C ILE A 72 4.56 14.48 -15.64
N HIS A 73 4.00 14.66 -16.84
CA HIS A 73 4.28 13.81 -18.01
C HIS A 73 4.12 12.32 -17.65
N PHE A 74 5.18 11.53 -17.85
CA PHE A 74 5.26 10.13 -17.46
C PHE A 74 6.05 9.91 -16.16
N GLN A 75 6.43 10.96 -15.44
CA GLN A 75 7.38 10.87 -14.32
C GLN A 75 6.71 10.71 -12.96
N ALA A 76 5.54 11.33 -12.76
CA ALA A 76 4.94 11.43 -11.43
C ALA A 76 3.42 11.67 -11.46
N LEU A 77 2.78 11.40 -10.34
CA LEU A 77 1.50 12.00 -9.97
C LEU A 77 1.76 13.30 -9.21
N ASP A 78 1.14 14.41 -9.61
CA ASP A 78 1.23 15.68 -8.88
C ASP A 78 0.06 15.90 -7.93
N GLN A 79 0.35 16.58 -6.82
CA GLN A 79 -0.62 16.90 -5.78
C GLN A 79 -1.38 15.66 -5.24
N ALA A 80 -0.68 14.52 -5.18
CA ALA A 80 -1.22 13.25 -4.74
C ALA A 80 -1.42 13.21 -3.21
N VAL A 81 -2.50 12.58 -2.77
CA VAL A 81 -2.83 12.38 -1.36
C VAL A 81 -3.72 11.13 -1.19
N LEU A 82 -3.66 10.48 -0.04
CA LEU A 82 -4.54 9.35 0.26
C LEU A 82 -6.02 9.77 0.31
N THR A 83 -6.88 8.87 -0.14
CA THR A 83 -8.31 8.91 0.18
C THR A 83 -8.57 8.29 1.56
N GLU A 84 -9.81 8.37 2.04
CA GLU A 84 -10.23 7.62 3.21
C GLU A 84 -9.96 6.11 3.05
N LYS A 85 -10.31 5.52 1.89
CA LYS A 85 -10.06 4.10 1.59
C LYS A 85 -8.59 3.76 1.78
N GLY A 86 -7.67 4.50 1.16
CA GLY A 86 -6.23 4.25 1.28
C GLY A 86 -5.74 4.41 2.72
N PHE A 87 -6.13 5.50 3.39
CA PHE A 87 -5.72 5.77 4.77
C PHE A 87 -6.20 4.69 5.74
N VAL A 88 -7.49 4.38 5.72
CA VAL A 88 -8.10 3.38 6.61
C VAL A 88 -7.49 2.00 6.37
N ARG A 89 -7.17 1.62 5.13
CA ARG A 89 -6.53 0.33 4.84
C ARG A 89 -5.14 0.22 5.46
N LEU A 90 -4.33 1.27 5.34
CA LEU A 90 -2.96 1.30 5.86
C LEU A 90 -2.91 1.41 7.40
N SER A 91 -3.89 2.08 8.01
CA SER A 91 -3.95 2.22 9.47
C SER A 91 -4.47 0.98 10.22
N ARG A 92 -5.06 0.00 9.51
CA ARG A 92 -5.56 -1.24 10.14
C ARG A 92 -4.42 -2.07 10.69
N ALA A 93 -4.70 -2.77 11.79
CA ALA A 93 -3.79 -3.78 12.32
C ALA A 93 -3.72 -5.00 11.38
N VAL A 94 -2.52 -5.55 11.21
CA VAL A 94 -2.31 -6.80 10.45
C VAL A 94 -2.77 -8.00 11.30
N PRO A 95 -3.70 -8.83 10.81
CA PRO A 95 -4.17 -10.01 11.54
C PRO A 95 -3.02 -10.95 11.90
N GLY A 96 -3.02 -11.45 13.13
CA GLY A 96 -2.00 -12.39 13.62
C GLY A 96 -0.62 -11.77 13.82
N GLN A 97 -0.45 -10.46 13.63
CA GLN A 97 0.80 -9.78 13.97
C GLN A 97 0.90 -9.65 15.49
N ILE A 98 1.79 -10.44 16.07
CA ILE A 98 2.19 -10.33 17.47
C ILE A 98 3.30 -9.27 17.53
N ALA A 99 3.22 -8.38 18.52
CA ALA A 99 4.30 -7.44 18.74
C ALA A 99 5.54 -8.17 19.27
N ASP A 100 6.69 -7.85 18.69
CA ASP A 100 7.96 -8.49 19.06
C ASP A 100 8.35 -8.20 20.52
N ASP A 101 7.89 -7.06 21.07
CA ASP A 101 8.17 -6.64 22.43
C ASP A 101 6.90 -6.13 23.13
N LEU A 102 6.32 -6.98 23.98
CA LEU A 102 5.12 -6.66 24.76
C LEU A 102 5.38 -5.69 25.92
N SER A 103 6.64 -5.31 26.18
CA SER A 103 6.99 -4.30 27.19
C SER A 103 6.73 -2.87 26.71
N LEU A 104 6.52 -2.68 25.40
CA LEU A 104 6.27 -1.37 24.81
C LEU A 104 4.89 -0.81 25.20
N PRO A 105 4.73 0.51 25.26
CA PRO A 105 3.43 1.14 25.52
C PRO A 105 2.37 0.73 24.48
N PRO A 106 1.08 0.61 24.87
CA PRO A 106 -0.01 0.22 23.95
C PRO A 106 -0.14 1.07 22.69
N SER A 107 0.22 2.36 22.76
CA SER A 107 0.24 3.26 21.60
C SER A 107 1.31 2.85 20.57
N VAL A 108 2.49 2.44 21.04
CA VAL A 108 3.59 1.97 20.18
C VAL A 108 3.24 0.63 19.57
N LEU A 109 2.70 -0.30 20.37
CA LEU A 109 2.23 -1.61 19.89
C LEU A 109 1.19 -1.45 18.77
N ARG A 110 0.25 -0.52 18.92
CA ARG A 110 -0.76 -0.24 17.89
C ARG A 110 -0.15 0.27 16.58
N ILE A 111 0.85 1.15 16.67
CA ILE A 111 1.56 1.65 15.49
C ILE A 111 2.33 0.51 14.82
N GLN A 112 3.05 -0.31 15.58
CA GLN A 112 3.81 -1.44 15.05
C GLN A 112 2.91 -2.50 14.41
N ALA A 113 1.72 -2.71 14.95
CA ALA A 113 0.73 -3.63 14.39
C ALA A 113 0.11 -3.12 13.08
N SER A 114 0.20 -1.84 12.76
CA SER A 114 -0.43 -1.27 11.56
C SER A 114 0.18 -1.81 10.26
N LEU A 115 -0.67 -1.96 9.24
CA LEU A 115 -0.24 -2.39 7.91
C LEU A 115 0.82 -1.45 7.31
N ALA A 116 0.68 -0.13 7.52
CA ALA A 116 1.68 0.86 7.12
C ALA A 116 3.07 0.56 7.73
N HIS A 117 3.12 0.23 9.02
CA HIS A 117 4.39 -0.09 9.68
C HIS A 117 4.98 -1.40 9.16
N GLN A 118 4.14 -2.43 9.01
CA GLN A 118 4.57 -3.74 8.51
C GLN A 118 5.09 -3.65 7.08
N LEU A 119 4.44 -2.88 6.20
CA LEU A 119 4.91 -2.61 4.84
C LEU A 119 6.23 -1.86 4.84
N ARG A 120 6.40 -0.85 5.70
CA ARG A 120 7.66 -0.12 5.84
C ARG A 120 8.82 -1.05 6.18
N GLU A 121 8.63 -1.93 7.17
CA GLU A 121 9.65 -2.89 7.57
C GLU A 121 9.94 -3.91 6.46
N ALA A 122 8.91 -4.40 5.75
CA ALA A 122 9.08 -5.34 4.65
C ALA A 122 9.85 -4.73 3.46
N LEU A 123 9.52 -3.48 3.09
CA LEU A 123 10.22 -2.71 2.05
C LEU A 123 11.67 -2.44 2.43
N LYS A 124 11.93 -2.01 3.68
CA LYS A 124 13.29 -1.77 4.19
C LYS A 124 14.16 -3.03 4.15
N ARG A 125 13.56 -4.21 4.36
CA ARG A 125 14.24 -5.51 4.31
C ARG A 125 14.27 -6.13 2.91
N ALA A 126 13.70 -5.48 1.90
CA ALA A 126 13.54 -5.98 0.54
C ALA A 126 12.87 -7.38 0.46
N ASN A 127 12.00 -7.72 1.42
CA ASN A 127 11.35 -9.02 1.49
C ASN A 127 10.15 -9.06 0.55
N SER A 128 10.37 -9.46 -0.70
CA SER A 128 9.37 -9.46 -1.77
C SER A 128 8.13 -10.29 -1.44
N GLU A 129 8.32 -11.47 -0.84
CA GLU A 129 7.21 -12.35 -0.43
C GLU A 129 6.34 -11.69 0.64
N ARG A 130 6.97 -11.11 1.66
CA ARG A 130 6.26 -10.39 2.73
C ARG A 130 5.56 -9.14 2.20
N ILE A 131 6.17 -8.41 1.27
CA ILE A 131 5.54 -7.25 0.61
C ILE A 131 4.28 -7.70 -0.12
N ALA A 132 4.36 -8.75 -0.95
CA ALA A 132 3.21 -9.27 -1.69
C ALA A 132 2.09 -9.74 -0.74
N GLN A 133 2.44 -10.44 0.35
CA GLN A 133 1.47 -10.88 1.36
C GLN A 133 0.74 -9.69 2.01
N LEU A 134 1.49 -8.69 2.47
CA LEU A 134 0.92 -7.51 3.13
C LEU A 134 0.13 -6.64 2.14
N ALA A 135 0.60 -6.52 0.89
CA ALA A 135 -0.09 -5.74 -0.13
C ALA A 135 -1.45 -6.33 -0.49
N ARG A 136 -1.60 -7.67 -0.51
CA ARG A 136 -2.90 -8.33 -0.68
C ARG A 136 -3.93 -7.89 0.37
N LEU A 137 -3.51 -7.73 1.63
CA LEU A 137 -4.40 -7.25 2.71
C LEU A 137 -4.95 -5.83 2.44
N MET A 138 -4.25 -5.01 1.66
CA MET A 138 -4.75 -3.69 1.23
C MET A 138 -5.96 -3.81 0.30
N PHE A 139 -5.97 -4.86 -0.53
CA PHE A 139 -6.97 -5.09 -1.58
C PHE A 139 -8.10 -6.02 -1.15
N GLU A 140 -7.93 -6.78 -0.07
CA GLU A 140 -8.99 -7.59 0.50
C GLU A 140 -10.19 -6.71 0.86
N SER A 141 -11.31 -6.90 0.15
CA SER A 141 -12.59 -6.33 0.59
C SER A 141 -12.88 -6.90 1.97
N GLN A 142 -13.31 -6.04 2.90
CA GLN A 142 -13.83 -6.52 4.17
C GLN A 142 -15.19 -7.14 3.82
N SER A 143 -15.17 -8.36 3.29
CA SER A 143 -16.36 -9.18 3.17
C SER A 143 -16.93 -9.19 4.57
N GLY A 144 -18.08 -8.54 4.76
CA GLY A 144 -18.77 -8.57 6.04
C GLY A 144 -19.00 -10.03 6.38
N ALA A 145 -18.13 -10.60 7.21
CA ALA A 145 -18.41 -11.87 7.83
C ALA A 145 -19.71 -11.64 8.60
N PRO A 146 -20.78 -12.40 8.32
CA PRO A 146 -22.01 -12.25 9.08
C PRO A 146 -21.66 -12.43 10.55
N LEU A 147 -22.11 -11.49 11.38
CA LEU A 147 -22.12 -11.67 12.82
C LEU A 147 -22.78 -13.02 13.08
N HIS A 148 -21.98 -13.96 13.58
CA HIS A 148 -22.43 -15.30 13.93
C HIS A 148 -23.71 -15.16 14.79
N PRO A 149 -24.86 -15.75 14.40
CA PRO A 149 -26.02 -15.75 15.28
C PRO A 149 -25.72 -16.70 16.43
N SER A 150 -25.16 -16.17 17.51
CA SER A 150 -25.13 -16.84 18.79
C SER A 150 -26.55 -16.83 19.37
N LEU A 151 -27.04 -18.03 19.71
CA LEU A 151 -28.05 -18.31 20.74
C LEU A 151 -29.53 -18.10 20.37
N HIS A 152 -30.11 -19.03 19.62
CA HIS A 152 -31.47 -19.56 19.88
C HIS A 152 -31.35 -21.10 19.89
N GLY A 153 -31.80 -21.89 20.87
CA GLY A 153 -32.36 -21.58 22.17
C GLY A 153 -32.16 -22.80 23.08
N GLN A 154 -32.00 -22.54 24.37
CA GLN A 154 -32.42 -23.47 25.41
C GLN A 154 -33.88 -23.19 25.69
N ALA A 155 -34.77 -24.06 25.24
CA ALA A 155 -36.11 -24.26 25.81
C ALA A 155 -36.74 -25.48 25.12
N THR A 156 -36.60 -26.64 25.76
CA THR A 156 -37.69 -27.46 26.35
C THR A 156 -37.16 -28.84 26.67
#